data_AF-A0A947RH38-F1
#
_entry.id   AF-A0A947RH38-F1
#
_cell.length_a   1.000
_cell.length_b   1.000
_cell.length_c   1.000
_cell.angle_alpha   90.00
_cell.angle_beta   90.00
_cell.angle_gamma   90.00
#
_symmetry.space_group_name_H-M   'P 1'
#
loop_
_entity.id
_entity.type
_entity.pdbx_description
1 polymer ?
#
loop_
_entity_poly.entity_id
_entity_poly.type
_entity_poly.pdbx_seq_one_letter_code
_entity_poly.pdbx_strand_id
1 'polypeptide(L)'
;MKNAYVINLKGEREPFSLAKVLRSARRAGASKDLAQKVALEIEKGIYPGSKTSEIFKQVNQLLKKEDERSSLRFSLREAMRKLGPSGFPFEKYIGDIFSAHGYAVSLNRKIKGKFAIHEIDFLARNEKVLYIGECKYRIFPGERVDLAILLAFYAKFLDLKNGNYFNLPKNVVLKPIMVTNAKFSSQAIRYANGVGIKLLGWKHPPNQGLESMIEAEQLYPITILPSFKGYLMESCSQAKLMLAKDILEKNPQQIAKIIGVEKNKILSLINEARTLLS
;
A
#
# COMPACT_ATOMS: atom_id res chain seq x y z
N MET A 1 21.49 25.29 13.83
CA MET A 1 20.31 24.67 13.16
C MET A 1 19.54 25.77 12.46
N LYS A 2 19.37 25.69 11.13
CA LYS A 2 18.47 26.62 10.43
C LYS A 2 17.04 26.32 10.90
N ASN A 3 16.38 27.25 11.58
CA ASN A 3 14.94 27.20 11.86
C ASN A 3 14.16 27.44 10.56
N ALA A 4 14.29 26.54 9.59
CA ALA A 4 13.57 26.60 8.33
C ALA A 4 12.21 25.88 8.47
N TYR A 5 11.15 26.53 8.02
CA TYR A 5 9.87 25.87 7.79
C TYR A 5 9.83 25.32 6.36
N VAL A 6 9.10 24.23 6.17
CA VAL A 6 8.84 23.59 4.88
C VAL A 6 7.35 23.56 4.61
N ILE A 7 6.98 23.47 3.34
CA ILE A 7 5.58 23.36 2.91
C ILE A 7 5.24 21.89 2.68
N ASN A 8 4.31 21.36 3.48
CA ASN A 8 3.87 19.97 3.36
C ASN A 8 2.97 19.76 2.11
N LEU A 9 2.60 18.52 1.83
CA LEU A 9 1.75 18.19 0.66
C LEU A 9 0.34 18.81 0.69
N LYS A 10 -0.09 19.40 1.81
CA LYS A 10 -1.36 20.13 1.94
C LYS A 10 -1.20 21.65 1.80
N GLY A 11 0.03 22.14 1.60
CA GLY A 11 0.32 23.58 1.60
C GLY A 11 0.53 24.18 2.99
N GLU A 12 0.51 23.38 4.06
CA GLU A 12 0.69 23.86 5.42
C GLU A 12 2.18 24.00 5.76
N ARG A 13 2.53 25.00 6.58
CA ARG A 13 3.89 25.17 7.10
C ARG A 13 4.15 24.20 8.25
N GLU A 14 5.28 23.50 8.20
CA GLU A 14 5.79 22.72 9.33
C GLU A 14 7.31 22.92 9.52
N PRO A 15 7.86 22.74 10.73
CA PRO A 15 9.31 22.78 10.93
C PRO A 15 10.02 21.69 10.12
N PHE A 16 11.13 22.06 9.47
CA PHE A 16 12.04 21.07 8.90
C PHE A 16 12.55 20.13 10.01
N SER A 17 12.69 18.84 9.68
CA SER A 17 13.19 17.84 10.62
C SER A 17 14.19 16.94 9.94
N LEU A 18 15.48 17.14 10.26
CA LEU A 18 16.58 16.27 9.85
C LEU A 18 16.28 14.81 10.23
N ALA A 19 15.73 14.60 11.43
CA ALA A 19 15.34 13.28 11.92
C ALA A 19 14.26 12.61 11.06
N LYS A 20 13.32 13.37 10.45
CA LYS A 20 12.35 12.79 9.49
C LYS A 20 13.07 12.27 8.25
N VAL A 21 14.03 13.03 7.71
CA VAL A 21 14.82 12.63 6.51
C VAL A 21 15.64 11.38 6.80
N LEU A 22 16.39 11.37 7.90
CA LEU A 22 17.20 10.24 8.33
C LEU A 22 16.35 8.98 8.49
N ARG A 23 15.23 9.06 9.23
CA ARG A 23 14.33 7.92 9.41
C ARG A 23 13.74 7.43 8.09
N SER A 24 13.38 8.33 7.18
CA SER A 24 12.81 7.93 5.89
C SER A 24 13.81 7.21 4.99
N ALA A 25 15.08 7.63 4.99
CA ALA A 25 16.15 6.96 4.25
C ALA A 25 16.50 5.61 4.88
N ARG A 26 16.65 5.54 6.21
CA ARG A 26 16.91 4.28 6.94
C ARG A 26 15.82 3.24 6.71
N ARG A 27 14.55 3.66 6.75
CA ARG A 27 13.42 2.76 6.49
C ARG A 27 13.46 2.19 5.07
N ALA A 28 13.88 3.00 4.10
CA ALA A 28 14.05 2.53 2.73
C ALA A 28 15.22 1.54 2.55
N GLY A 29 16.00 1.25 3.60
CA GLY A 29 17.10 0.29 3.56
C GLY A 29 18.50 0.92 3.55
N ALA A 30 18.60 2.25 3.46
CA ALA A 30 19.90 2.93 3.40
C ALA A 30 20.71 2.65 4.66
N SER A 31 22.03 2.46 4.53
CA SER A 31 22.95 2.31 5.67
C SER A 31 22.88 3.51 6.62
N LYS A 32 23.38 3.37 7.86
CA LYS A 32 23.39 4.47 8.83
C LYS A 32 24.15 5.68 8.27
N ASP A 33 25.31 5.42 7.68
CA ASP A 33 26.19 6.43 7.13
C ASP A 33 25.59 7.08 5.87
N LEU A 34 24.99 6.29 4.98
CA LEU A 34 24.31 6.82 3.80
C LEU A 34 23.12 7.70 4.20
N ALA A 35 22.28 7.24 5.12
CA ALA A 35 21.14 8.03 5.59
C ALA A 35 21.57 9.35 6.26
N GLN A 36 22.68 9.34 7.00
CA GLN A 36 23.25 10.54 7.61
C GLN A 36 23.84 11.48 6.55
N LYS A 37 24.60 10.96 5.57
CA LYS A 37 25.12 11.72 4.43
C LYS A 37 23.99 12.42 3.67
N VAL A 38 22.92 11.69 3.32
CA VAL A 38 21.74 12.22 2.64
C VAL A 38 21.07 13.30 3.48
N ALA A 39 20.86 13.07 4.78
CA ALA A 39 20.18 14.04 5.65
C ALA A 39 20.96 15.36 5.75
N LEU A 40 22.29 15.29 5.94
CA LEU A 40 23.15 16.47 6.01
C LEU A 40 23.18 17.24 4.68
N GLU A 41 23.20 16.53 3.55
CA GLU A 41 23.18 17.18 2.24
C GLU A 41 21.86 17.94 1.98
N ILE A 42 20.73 17.34 2.37
CA ILE A 42 19.42 18.01 2.32
C ILE A 42 19.38 19.25 3.23
N GLU A 43 19.96 19.16 4.43
CA GLU A 43 19.99 20.30 5.37
C GLU A 43 20.78 21.49 4.84
N LYS A 44 21.86 21.28 4.09
CA LYS A 44 22.62 22.37 3.47
C LYS A 44 21.78 23.16 2.47
N GLY A 45 21.01 22.45 1.64
CA GLY A 45 20.18 23.01 0.56
C GLY A 45 18.81 23.54 1.00
N ILE A 46 18.40 23.30 2.26
CA ILE A 46 17.08 23.73 2.74
C ILE A 46 17.01 25.27 2.91
N TYR A 47 15.88 25.84 2.51
CA TYR A 47 15.54 27.24 2.74
C TYR A 47 14.07 27.38 3.21
N PRO A 48 13.71 28.48 3.89
CA PRO A 48 12.32 28.70 4.31
C PRO A 48 11.35 28.63 3.12
N GLY A 49 10.35 27.75 3.23
CA GLY A 49 9.36 27.55 2.17
C GLY A 49 9.68 26.43 1.18
N SER A 50 10.82 25.72 1.30
CA SER A 50 11.08 24.51 0.50
C SER A 50 9.92 23.52 0.60
N LYS A 51 9.51 22.91 -0.53
CA LYS A 51 8.40 21.96 -0.53
C LYS A 51 8.89 20.58 -0.11
N THR A 52 8.12 19.90 0.75
CA THR A 52 8.41 18.51 1.13
C THR A 52 8.48 17.55 -0.05
N SER A 53 7.77 17.84 -1.15
CA SER A 53 7.86 17.11 -2.42
C SER A 53 9.22 17.28 -3.12
N GLU A 54 9.83 18.45 -3.02
CA GLU A 54 11.17 18.71 -3.60
C GLU A 54 12.24 18.02 -2.76
N ILE A 55 12.13 18.12 -1.43
CA ILE A 55 12.98 17.39 -0.50
C ILE A 55 12.92 15.88 -0.78
N PHE A 56 11.71 15.33 -0.96
CA PHE A 56 11.53 13.93 -1.31
C PHE A 56 12.27 13.56 -2.61
N LYS A 57 12.16 14.37 -3.67
CA LYS A 57 12.87 14.14 -4.94
C LYS A 57 14.39 14.17 -4.76
N GLN A 58 14.91 15.14 -4.02
CA GLN A 58 16.35 15.26 -3.76
C GLN A 58 16.88 14.07 -2.95
N VAL A 59 16.17 13.66 -1.89
CA VAL A 59 16.51 12.46 -1.11
C VAL A 59 16.57 11.24 -2.02
N ASN A 60 15.57 11.05 -2.87
CA ASN A 60 15.52 9.90 -3.76
C ASN A 60 16.66 9.91 -4.79
N GLN A 61 17.02 11.08 -5.33
CA GLN A 61 18.15 11.23 -6.24
C GLN A 61 19.49 10.91 -5.56
N LEU A 62 19.69 11.36 -4.32
CA LEU A 62 20.90 11.06 -3.56
C LEU A 62 20.99 9.57 -3.22
N LEU A 63 19.88 8.95 -2.82
CA LEU A 63 19.82 7.50 -2.62
C LEU A 63 20.16 6.76 -3.91
N LYS A 64 19.56 7.14 -5.05
CA LYS A 64 19.78 6.46 -6.33
C LYS A 64 21.24 6.44 -6.78
N LYS A 65 22.00 7.49 -6.46
CA LYS A 65 23.42 7.60 -6.82
C LYS A 65 24.30 6.59 -6.08
N GLU A 66 23.92 6.20 -4.87
CA GLU A 66 24.77 5.43 -3.95
C GLU A 66 24.21 4.02 -3.70
N ASP A 67 22.88 3.88 -3.70
CA ASP A 67 22.15 2.65 -3.46
C ASP A 67 20.79 2.69 -4.17
N GLU A 68 20.74 2.14 -5.38
CA GLU A 68 19.54 2.08 -6.20
C GLU A 68 18.40 1.32 -5.50
N ARG A 69 18.71 0.26 -4.75
CA ARG A 69 17.69 -0.51 -4.02
C ARG A 69 16.99 0.36 -2.99
N SER A 70 17.74 1.14 -2.21
CA SER A 70 17.16 2.08 -1.26
C SER A 70 16.31 3.15 -1.94
N SER A 71 16.71 3.63 -3.12
CA SER A 71 15.90 4.56 -3.91
C SER A 71 14.55 3.95 -4.33
N LEU A 72 14.55 2.71 -4.83
CA LEU A 72 13.32 2.02 -5.22
C LEU A 72 12.36 1.88 -4.03
N ARG A 73 12.86 1.41 -2.88
CA ARG A 73 12.07 1.26 -1.65
C ARG A 73 11.56 2.60 -1.12
N PHE A 74 12.33 3.67 -1.25
CA PHE A 74 11.95 5.01 -0.82
C PHE A 74 10.70 5.53 -1.57
N SER A 75 10.52 5.10 -2.82
CA SER A 75 9.36 5.42 -3.66
C SER A 75 8.09 4.65 -3.33
N LEU A 76 8.10 3.74 -2.35
CA LEU A 76 6.95 2.89 -2.01
C LEU A 76 5.65 3.69 -1.79
N ARG A 77 5.69 4.81 -1.06
CA ARG A 77 4.48 5.62 -0.83
C ARG A 77 3.90 6.22 -2.12
N GLU A 78 4.75 6.58 -3.08
CA GLU A 78 4.30 7.06 -4.39
C GLU A 78 3.79 5.91 -5.25
N ALA A 79 4.44 4.74 -5.20
CA ALA A 79 4.01 3.54 -5.89
C ALA A 79 2.58 3.14 -5.51
N MET A 80 2.25 3.22 -4.22
CA MET A 80 0.90 2.97 -3.72
C MET A 80 -0.15 3.93 -4.29
N ARG A 81 0.22 5.17 -4.62
CA ARG A 81 -0.69 6.14 -5.27
C ARG A 81 -0.88 5.89 -6.77
N LYS A 82 0.04 5.14 -7.38
CA LYS A 82 -0.04 4.76 -8.80
C LYS A 82 -0.94 3.55 -9.04
N LEU A 83 -1.54 2.97 -7.99
CA LEU A 83 -2.57 1.93 -8.11
C LEU A 83 -3.95 2.48 -8.50
N GLY A 84 -4.09 3.80 -8.66
CA GLY A 84 -5.34 4.47 -9.06
C GLY A 84 -5.35 4.96 -10.52
N PRO A 85 -6.41 5.69 -10.95
CA PRO A 85 -7.36 6.38 -10.10
C PRO A 85 -8.55 5.55 -9.58
N SER A 86 -8.82 4.38 -10.17
CA SER A 86 -9.88 3.48 -9.67
C SER A 86 -9.44 2.75 -8.40
N GLY A 87 -10.40 2.29 -7.58
CA GLY A 87 -10.12 1.49 -6.38
C GLY A 87 -9.72 0.04 -6.71
N PHE A 88 -10.11 -0.45 -7.89
CA PHE A 88 -10.01 -1.85 -8.27
C PHE A 88 -8.58 -2.42 -8.32
N PRO A 89 -7.54 -1.72 -8.83
CA PRO A 89 -6.18 -2.25 -8.76
C PRO A 89 -5.66 -2.29 -7.32
N PHE A 90 -6.09 -1.35 -6.46
CA PHE A 90 -5.77 -1.41 -5.03
C PHE A 90 -6.41 -2.63 -4.36
N GLU A 91 -7.67 -2.96 -4.66
CA GLU A 91 -8.33 -4.17 -4.14
C GLU A 91 -7.60 -5.45 -4.53
N LYS A 92 -7.16 -5.55 -5.79
CA LYS A 92 -6.36 -6.69 -6.27
C LYS A 92 -5.01 -6.79 -5.58
N TYR A 93 -4.31 -5.66 -5.43
CA TYR A 93 -3.07 -5.61 -4.68
C TYR A 93 -3.25 -6.05 -3.22
N ILE A 94 -4.34 -5.63 -2.56
CA ILE A 94 -4.68 -6.12 -1.22
C ILE A 94 -4.96 -7.62 -1.26
N GLY A 95 -5.68 -8.12 -2.27
CA GLY A 95 -5.89 -9.55 -2.45
C GLY A 95 -4.59 -10.35 -2.58
N ASP A 96 -3.61 -9.84 -3.32
CA ASP A 96 -2.31 -10.48 -3.48
C ASP A 96 -1.48 -10.43 -2.17
N ILE A 97 -1.59 -9.34 -1.39
CA ILE A 97 -1.03 -9.28 -0.03
C ILE A 97 -1.62 -10.40 0.85
N PHE A 98 -2.95 -10.52 0.92
CA PHE A 98 -3.58 -11.55 1.74
C PHE A 98 -3.25 -12.96 1.25
N SER A 99 -3.16 -13.16 -0.08
CA SER A 99 -2.76 -14.44 -0.67
C SER A 99 -1.33 -14.82 -0.28
N ALA A 100 -0.40 -13.86 -0.29
CA ALA A 100 0.97 -14.07 0.18
C ALA A 100 1.05 -14.45 1.67
N HIS A 101 0.05 -14.06 2.48
CA HIS A 101 -0.08 -14.46 3.88
C HIS A 101 -0.86 -15.78 4.08
N GLY A 102 -1.06 -16.56 3.01
CA GLY A 102 -1.72 -17.86 3.07
C GLY A 102 -3.24 -17.81 3.19
N TYR A 103 -3.88 -16.68 2.88
CA TYR A 103 -5.34 -16.62 2.80
C TYR A 103 -5.82 -17.04 1.41
N ALA A 104 -6.89 -17.82 1.37
CA ALA A 104 -7.68 -17.97 0.15
C ALA A 104 -8.50 -16.70 -0.07
N VAL A 105 -8.27 -15.99 -1.18
CA VAL A 105 -8.90 -14.70 -1.48
C VAL A 105 -9.88 -14.80 -2.64
N SER A 106 -11.03 -14.15 -2.49
CA SER A 106 -11.98 -13.89 -3.59
C SER A 106 -12.34 -12.41 -3.62
N LEU A 107 -12.30 -11.80 -4.81
CA LEU A 107 -12.57 -10.37 -4.99
C LEU A 107 -13.98 -10.13 -5.56
N ASN A 108 -14.51 -8.92 -5.33
CA ASN A 108 -15.70 -8.37 -5.99
C ASN A 108 -16.91 -9.30 -5.98
N ARG A 109 -17.31 -9.71 -4.77
CA ARG A 109 -18.42 -10.65 -4.56
C ARG A 109 -19.70 -9.89 -4.24
N LYS A 110 -20.79 -10.22 -4.94
CA LYS A 110 -22.14 -9.84 -4.54
C LYS A 110 -22.70 -10.93 -3.63
N ILE A 111 -23.01 -10.57 -2.38
CA ILE A 111 -23.41 -11.50 -1.33
C ILE A 111 -24.76 -11.07 -0.78
N LYS A 112 -25.71 -12.01 -0.72
CA LYS A 112 -27.01 -11.78 -0.09
C LYS A 112 -26.85 -11.82 1.44
N GLY A 113 -27.04 -10.66 2.07
CA GLY A 113 -27.22 -10.54 3.52
C GLY A 113 -28.65 -10.94 3.94
N LYS A 114 -29.03 -10.60 5.17
CA LYS A 114 -30.38 -10.88 5.67
C LYS A 114 -31.44 -10.06 4.94
N PHE A 115 -31.14 -8.79 4.66
CA PHE A 115 -32.09 -7.82 4.11
C PHE A 115 -31.70 -7.30 2.72
N ALA A 116 -30.42 -7.22 2.38
CA ALA A 116 -29.95 -6.68 1.10
C ALA A 116 -28.83 -7.50 0.46
N ILE A 117 -28.59 -7.27 -0.83
CA ILE A 117 -27.41 -7.79 -1.55
C ILE A 117 -26.31 -6.74 -1.44
N HIS A 118 -25.14 -7.15 -0.94
CA HIS A 118 -23.99 -6.28 -0.76
C HIS A 118 -22.86 -6.67 -1.69
N GLU A 119 -22.22 -5.66 -2.27
CA GLU A 119 -20.93 -5.83 -2.92
C GLU A 119 -19.81 -5.74 -1.88
N ILE A 120 -18.91 -6.72 -1.94
CA ILE A 120 -17.77 -6.88 -1.05
C ILE A 120 -16.50 -6.91 -1.90
N ASP A 121 -15.61 -5.97 -1.60
CA ASP A 121 -14.35 -5.79 -2.32
C ASP A 121 -13.49 -7.05 -2.25
N PHE A 122 -13.37 -7.66 -1.07
CA PHE A 122 -12.72 -8.97 -0.93
C PHE A 122 -13.23 -9.82 0.24
N LEU A 123 -13.11 -11.13 0.08
CA LEU A 123 -13.10 -12.10 1.17
C LEU A 123 -11.70 -12.69 1.29
N ALA A 124 -11.19 -12.85 2.50
CA ALA A 124 -9.93 -13.53 2.77
C ALA A 124 -10.11 -14.58 3.86
N ARG A 125 -9.87 -15.85 3.53
CA ARG A 125 -10.13 -17.00 4.41
C ARG A 125 -8.85 -17.74 4.76
N ASN A 126 -8.67 -18.08 6.04
CA ASN A 126 -7.77 -19.14 6.47
C ASN A 126 -8.52 -20.13 7.39
N GLU A 127 -7.79 -21.00 8.09
CA GLU A 127 -8.38 -22.04 8.96
C GLU A 127 -9.19 -21.50 10.15
N LYS A 128 -8.93 -20.26 10.60
CA LYS A 128 -9.49 -19.69 11.83
C LYS A 128 -10.40 -18.49 11.57
N VAL A 129 -10.21 -17.77 10.46
CA VAL A 129 -10.93 -16.54 10.19
C VAL A 129 -11.38 -16.46 8.73
N LEU A 130 -12.60 -15.95 8.54
CA LEU A 130 -13.05 -15.40 7.28
C LEU A 130 -13.20 -13.89 7.45
N TYR A 131 -12.39 -13.13 6.74
CA TYR A 131 -12.53 -11.68 6.66
C TYR A 131 -13.53 -11.30 5.57
N ILE A 132 -14.49 -10.44 5.93
CA ILE A 132 -15.24 -9.61 4.98
C ILE A 132 -14.51 -8.28 4.89
N GLY A 133 -13.96 -7.98 3.72
CA GLY A 133 -13.04 -6.88 3.51
C GLY A 133 -13.62 -5.76 2.66
N GLU A 134 -13.37 -4.53 3.09
CA GLU A 134 -13.62 -3.31 2.31
C GLU A 134 -12.31 -2.53 2.13
N CYS A 135 -12.02 -2.14 0.90
CA CYS A 135 -10.94 -1.27 0.52
C CYS A 135 -11.44 0.18 0.41
N LYS A 136 -10.66 1.10 0.97
CA LYS A 136 -10.88 2.55 0.82
C LYS A 136 -9.60 3.20 0.34
N TYR A 137 -9.46 3.25 -0.97
CA TYR A 137 -8.34 3.88 -1.63
C TYR A 137 -8.47 5.40 -1.63
N ARG A 138 -7.37 6.11 -1.31
CA ARG A 138 -7.29 7.57 -1.32
C ARG A 138 -6.21 8.03 -2.28
N ILE A 139 -6.53 9.04 -3.08
CA ILE A 139 -5.66 9.55 -4.14
C ILE A 139 -4.87 10.74 -3.60
N PHE A 140 -5.54 11.65 -2.89
CA PHE A 140 -4.98 12.92 -2.50
C PHE A 140 -4.20 12.83 -1.18
N PRO A 141 -3.06 13.54 -1.07
CA PRO A 141 -2.31 13.60 0.17
C PRO A 141 -3.14 14.14 1.34
N GLY A 142 -3.14 13.42 2.45
CA GLY A 142 -3.77 13.89 3.69
C GLY A 142 -5.24 13.49 3.86
N GLU A 143 -5.86 12.90 2.83
CA GLU A 143 -7.15 12.22 2.97
C GLU A 143 -7.09 11.16 4.07
N ARG A 144 -8.23 10.95 4.71
CA ARG A 144 -8.40 9.97 5.78
C ARG A 144 -9.70 9.19 5.57
N VAL A 145 -9.77 8.03 6.19
CA VAL A 145 -11.04 7.32 6.37
C VAL A 145 -11.66 7.81 7.68
N ASP A 146 -12.88 8.36 7.58
CA ASP A 146 -13.62 8.93 8.69
C ASP A 146 -14.60 7.92 9.31
N LEU A 147 -15.33 8.37 10.34
CA LEU A 147 -16.26 7.54 11.09
C LEU A 147 -17.47 7.09 10.24
N ALA A 148 -17.97 7.93 9.33
CA ALA A 148 -19.17 7.64 8.55
C ALA A 148 -18.96 6.41 7.65
N ILE A 149 -17.77 6.28 7.07
CA ILE A 149 -17.38 5.11 6.26
C ILE A 149 -17.39 3.83 7.10
N LEU A 150 -16.89 3.89 8.35
CA LEU A 150 -16.86 2.72 9.23
C LEU A 150 -18.25 2.34 9.74
N LEU A 151 -19.12 3.31 10.02
CA LEU A 151 -20.51 3.08 10.40
C LEU A 151 -21.27 2.36 9.28
N ALA A 152 -21.15 2.86 8.05
CA ALA A 152 -21.79 2.25 6.88
C ALA A 152 -21.27 0.82 6.63
N PHE A 153 -19.95 0.61 6.72
CA PHE A 153 -19.37 -0.72 6.58
C PHE A 153 -19.81 -1.67 7.70
N TYR A 154 -19.95 -1.19 8.94
CA TYR A 154 -20.42 -2.02 10.04
C TYR A 154 -21.88 -2.45 9.85
N ALA A 155 -22.76 -1.56 9.39
CA ALA A 155 -24.14 -1.90 9.07
C ALA A 155 -24.22 -2.98 7.97
N LYS A 156 -23.41 -2.83 6.91
CA LYS A 156 -23.24 -3.86 5.86
C LYS A 156 -22.80 -5.19 6.46
N PHE A 157 -21.78 -5.18 7.32
CA PHE A 157 -21.28 -6.37 7.99
C PHE A 157 -22.35 -7.05 8.86
N LEU A 158 -23.15 -6.29 9.62
CA LEU A 158 -24.22 -6.84 10.45
C LEU A 158 -25.29 -7.54 9.60
N ASP A 159 -25.67 -6.96 8.46
CA ASP A 159 -26.65 -7.59 7.56
C ASP A 159 -26.11 -8.90 6.96
N LEU A 160 -24.83 -8.92 6.57
CA LEU A 160 -24.15 -10.12 6.07
C LEU A 160 -23.98 -11.20 7.13
N LYS A 161 -23.58 -10.82 8.34
CA LYS A 161 -23.38 -11.72 9.48
C LYS A 161 -24.69 -12.39 9.90
N ASN A 162 -25.81 -11.68 9.80
CA ASN A 162 -27.14 -12.19 10.14
C ASN A 162 -27.85 -12.88 8.97
N GLY A 163 -27.22 -12.97 7.80
CA GLY A 163 -27.72 -13.71 6.63
C GLY A 163 -27.25 -15.17 6.62
N ASN A 164 -27.73 -15.93 5.64
CA ASN A 164 -27.47 -17.38 5.53
C ASN A 164 -26.37 -17.73 4.51
N TYR A 165 -25.64 -16.75 3.97
CA TYR A 165 -24.63 -16.99 2.94
C TYR A 165 -23.41 -17.74 3.48
N PHE A 166 -22.94 -17.37 4.68
CA PHE A 166 -21.73 -17.93 5.27
C PHE A 166 -22.06 -19.14 6.14
N ASN A 167 -22.04 -20.34 5.56
CA ASN A 167 -22.10 -21.59 6.33
C ASN A 167 -20.70 -21.94 6.87
N LEU A 168 -20.30 -21.31 7.97
CA LEU A 168 -18.95 -21.44 8.52
C LEU A 168 -18.82 -22.61 9.50
N PRO A 169 -17.70 -23.36 9.46
CA PRO A 169 -17.36 -24.29 10.53
C PRO A 169 -17.31 -23.59 11.90
N LYS A 170 -17.63 -24.31 12.98
CA LYS A 170 -17.67 -23.74 14.35
C LYS A 170 -16.38 -23.04 14.78
N ASN A 171 -15.23 -23.45 14.25
CA ASN A 171 -13.91 -22.90 14.57
C ASN A 171 -13.52 -21.69 13.70
N VAL A 172 -14.33 -21.31 12.70
CA VAL A 172 -14.03 -20.20 11.80
C VAL A 172 -14.86 -18.97 12.20
N VAL A 173 -14.16 -17.88 12.55
CA VAL A 173 -14.82 -16.64 12.95
C VAL A 173 -14.96 -15.69 11.76
N LEU A 174 -16.17 -15.18 11.54
CA LEU A 174 -16.43 -14.10 10.58
C LEU A 174 -16.03 -12.75 11.18
N LYS A 175 -15.14 -12.01 10.52
CA LYS A 175 -14.67 -10.69 11.01
C LYS A 175 -14.72 -9.63 9.92
N PRO A 176 -15.13 -8.38 10.23
CA PRO A 176 -14.99 -7.26 9.30
C PRO A 176 -13.55 -6.73 9.33
N ILE A 177 -13.03 -6.36 8.15
CA ILE A 177 -11.76 -5.65 8.01
C ILE A 177 -11.89 -4.50 7.02
N MET A 178 -11.30 -3.35 7.35
CA MET A 178 -11.17 -2.23 6.43
C MET A 178 -9.70 -1.94 6.13
N VAL A 179 -9.39 -1.83 4.84
CA VAL A 179 -8.03 -1.63 4.34
C VAL A 179 -7.93 -0.30 3.58
N THR A 180 -6.89 0.49 3.84
CA THR A 180 -6.66 1.78 3.17
C THR A 180 -5.18 2.09 2.98
N ASN A 181 -4.81 2.69 1.85
CA ASN A 181 -3.47 3.25 1.65
C ASN A 181 -3.23 4.56 2.43
N ALA A 182 -4.25 5.06 3.16
CA ALA A 182 -4.21 6.29 3.92
C ALA A 182 -4.20 6.05 5.45
N LYS A 183 -4.65 7.05 6.21
CA LYS A 183 -4.81 6.97 7.67
C LYS A 183 -6.29 6.98 8.04
N PHE A 184 -6.63 6.37 9.17
CA PHE A 184 -7.94 6.51 9.80
C PHE A 184 -7.98 7.75 10.71
N SER A 185 -9.16 8.35 10.89
CA SER A 185 -9.37 9.36 11.92
C SER A 185 -9.32 8.72 13.32
N SER A 186 -9.04 9.52 14.36
CA SER A 186 -9.03 9.01 15.74
C SER A 186 -10.41 8.47 16.17
N GLN A 187 -11.49 9.11 15.72
CA GLN A 187 -12.85 8.63 15.97
C GLN A 187 -13.12 7.30 15.27
N ALA A 188 -12.70 7.14 14.00
CA ALA A 188 -12.85 5.89 13.27
C ALA A 188 -12.11 4.73 13.95
N ILE A 189 -10.89 4.98 14.43
CA ILE A 189 -10.11 3.98 15.19
C ILE A 189 -10.84 3.58 16.48
N ARG A 190 -11.30 4.55 17.27
CA ARG A 190 -12.03 4.27 18.52
C ARG A 190 -13.29 3.44 18.27
N TYR A 191 -14.09 3.83 17.27
CA TYR A 191 -15.29 3.12 16.91
C TYR A 191 -14.98 1.68 16.45
N ALA A 192 -14.07 1.52 15.50
CA ALA A 192 -13.69 0.22 14.96
C ALA A 192 -13.23 -0.76 16.05
N ASN A 193 -12.41 -0.29 17.00
CA ASN A 193 -12.00 -1.09 18.15
C ASN A 193 -13.19 -1.49 19.04
N GLY A 194 -14.12 -0.58 19.28
CA GLY A 194 -15.31 -0.84 20.10
C GLY A 194 -16.26 -1.87 19.50
N VAL A 195 -16.41 -1.90 18.17
CA VAL A 195 -17.33 -2.83 17.47
C VAL A 195 -16.63 -4.03 16.83
N GLY A 196 -15.31 -4.14 16.96
CA GLY A 196 -14.53 -5.28 16.46
C GLY A 196 -14.24 -5.27 14.95
N ILE A 197 -14.17 -4.10 14.32
CA ILE A 197 -13.67 -3.96 12.94
C ILE A 197 -12.15 -3.91 12.95
N LYS A 198 -11.51 -4.85 12.23
CA LYS A 198 -10.06 -4.81 12.04
C LYS A 198 -9.71 -3.67 11.08
N LEU A 199 -8.70 -2.87 11.42
CA LEU A 199 -8.21 -1.78 10.58
C LEU A 199 -6.81 -2.08 10.08
N LEU A 200 -6.59 -1.87 8.79
CA LEU A 200 -5.27 -1.97 8.15
C LEU A 200 -5.03 -0.73 7.27
N GLY A 201 -4.23 0.19 7.79
CA GLY A 201 -3.89 1.47 7.14
C GLY A 201 -2.40 1.59 6.88
N TRP A 202 -1.96 2.70 6.26
CA TRP A 202 -0.55 2.92 5.91
C TRP A 202 0.42 2.69 7.07
N LYS A 203 0.06 3.16 8.27
CA LYS A 203 0.83 3.05 9.51
C LYS A 203 -0.05 2.62 10.69
N HIS A 204 -1.11 1.86 10.40
CA HIS A 204 -2.04 1.39 11.40
C HIS A 204 -2.36 -0.09 11.17
N PRO A 205 -2.30 -0.96 12.20
CA PRO A 205 -1.88 -0.65 13.57
C PRO A 205 -0.42 -0.17 13.65
N PRO A 206 0.00 0.49 14.74
CA PRO A 206 1.39 0.92 14.89
C PRO A 206 2.35 -0.25 14.67
N ASN A 207 3.37 -0.06 13.83
CA ASN A 207 4.37 -1.06 13.44
C ASN A 207 3.83 -2.33 12.74
N GLN A 208 2.54 -2.36 12.40
CA GLN A 208 1.86 -3.49 11.73
C GLN A 208 0.95 -3.00 10.59
N GLY A 209 1.16 -1.77 10.13
CA GLY A 209 0.42 -1.21 9.01
C GLY A 209 0.91 -1.73 7.66
N LEU A 210 0.22 -1.35 6.59
CA LEU A 210 0.57 -1.75 5.22
C LEU A 210 2.04 -1.49 4.90
N GLU A 211 2.57 -0.31 5.25
CA GLU A 211 3.98 0.02 4.98
C GLU A 211 4.94 -1.00 5.61
N SER A 212 4.71 -1.36 6.87
CA SER A 212 5.54 -2.32 7.61
C SER A 212 5.40 -3.74 7.06
N MET A 213 4.18 -4.17 6.73
CA MET A 213 3.92 -5.50 6.14
C MET A 213 4.60 -5.63 4.78
N ILE A 214 4.46 -4.62 3.92
CA ILE A 214 5.05 -4.59 2.58
C ILE A 214 6.57 -4.70 2.66
N GLU A 215 7.19 -3.91 3.53
CA GLU A 215 8.64 -3.89 3.68
C GLU A 215 9.19 -5.19 4.29
N ALA A 216 8.50 -5.76 5.28
CA ALA A 216 8.93 -6.98 5.97
C ALA A 216 8.87 -8.22 5.08
N GLU A 217 7.85 -8.32 4.23
CA GLU A 217 7.59 -9.50 3.39
C GLU A 217 7.89 -9.28 1.91
N GLN A 218 8.54 -8.15 1.60
CA GLN A 218 8.90 -7.74 0.24
C GLN A 218 7.71 -7.71 -0.75
N LEU A 219 6.51 -7.37 -0.26
CA LEU A 219 5.27 -7.34 -1.04
C LEU A 219 5.09 -6.01 -1.79
N TYR A 220 6.16 -5.51 -2.40
CA TYR A 220 6.12 -4.21 -3.07
C TYR A 220 5.15 -4.24 -4.26
N PRO A 221 4.33 -3.19 -4.47
CA PRO A 221 3.45 -3.15 -5.62
C PRO A 221 4.26 -3.05 -6.92
N ILE A 222 3.79 -3.64 -8.01
CA ILE A 222 4.46 -3.59 -9.32
C ILE A 222 4.70 -2.15 -9.82
N THR A 223 3.87 -1.20 -9.37
CA THR A 223 3.98 0.23 -9.65
C THR A 223 5.18 0.92 -8.99
N ILE A 224 5.93 0.22 -8.12
CA ILE A 224 7.18 0.71 -7.53
C ILE A 224 8.31 0.74 -8.57
N LEU A 225 8.21 -0.11 -9.59
CA LEU A 225 9.21 -0.26 -10.63
C LEU A 225 9.18 0.98 -11.54
N PRO A 226 10.28 1.75 -11.68
CA PRO A 226 10.32 2.98 -12.47
C PRO A 226 9.88 2.81 -13.93
N SER A 227 10.15 1.64 -14.53
CA SER A 227 9.76 1.33 -15.89
C SER A 227 8.28 0.99 -16.04
N PHE A 228 7.54 0.81 -14.94
CA PHE A 228 6.12 0.50 -14.99
C PHE A 228 5.32 1.66 -15.59
N LYS A 229 4.51 1.36 -16.60
CA LYS A 229 3.67 2.32 -17.31
C LYS A 229 2.20 2.01 -17.07
N GLY A 230 1.37 3.05 -17.01
CA GLY A 230 -0.06 2.91 -16.69
C GLY A 230 -0.83 1.97 -17.61
N TYR A 231 -0.45 1.86 -18.89
CA TYR A 231 -1.09 0.95 -19.85
C TYR A 231 -0.93 -0.54 -19.47
N LEU A 232 0.05 -0.90 -18.64
CA LEU A 232 0.27 -2.28 -18.17
C LEU A 232 -0.67 -2.64 -17.00
N MET A 233 -1.30 -1.66 -16.37
CA MET A 233 -2.08 -1.84 -15.14
C MET A 233 -3.19 -2.87 -15.33
N GLU A 234 -3.97 -2.75 -16.39
CA GLU A 234 -5.10 -3.64 -16.63
C GLU A 234 -4.65 -5.10 -16.85
N SER A 235 -3.66 -5.33 -17.72
CA SER A 235 -3.12 -6.67 -17.96
C SER A 235 -2.52 -7.30 -16.71
N CYS A 236 -1.70 -6.57 -15.94
CA CYS A 236 -1.10 -7.08 -14.70
C CYS A 236 -2.19 -7.41 -13.66
N SER A 237 -3.18 -6.53 -13.56
CA SER A 237 -4.35 -6.68 -12.71
C SER A 237 -5.18 -7.92 -13.08
N GLN A 238 -5.42 -8.19 -14.37
CA GLN A 238 -6.14 -9.38 -14.82
C GLN A 238 -5.31 -10.66 -14.58
N ALA A 239 -4.00 -10.58 -14.78
CA ALA A 239 -3.07 -11.69 -14.59
C ALA A 239 -2.71 -12.01 -13.13
N LYS A 240 -3.19 -11.21 -12.15
CA LYS A 240 -2.79 -11.30 -10.73
C LYS A 240 -1.28 -11.15 -10.53
N LEU A 241 -0.70 -10.14 -11.19
CA LEU A 241 0.72 -9.77 -11.11
C LEU A 241 0.85 -8.37 -10.49
N MET A 242 0.25 -8.13 -9.32
CA MET A 242 0.26 -6.81 -8.69
C MET A 242 1.48 -6.57 -7.81
N LEU A 243 2.29 -7.60 -7.52
CA LEU A 243 3.52 -7.49 -6.75
C LEU A 243 4.75 -7.49 -7.68
N ALA A 244 5.79 -6.75 -7.28
CA ALA A 244 7.05 -6.71 -8.02
C ALA A 244 7.76 -8.08 -8.07
N LYS A 245 7.51 -8.96 -7.11
CA LYS A 245 8.06 -10.32 -7.11
C LYS A 245 7.38 -11.25 -8.11
N ASP A 246 6.12 -11.00 -8.46
CA ASP A 246 5.32 -11.90 -9.31
C ASP A 246 5.93 -12.01 -10.72
N ILE A 247 6.50 -10.90 -11.22
CA ILE A 247 7.15 -10.87 -12.54
C ILE A 247 8.50 -11.62 -12.58
N LEU A 248 8.97 -12.14 -11.44
CA LEU A 248 10.18 -12.96 -11.33
C LEU A 248 9.86 -14.46 -11.22
N GLU A 249 8.61 -14.85 -11.04
CA GLU A 249 8.21 -16.26 -10.84
C GLU A 249 8.34 -17.13 -12.10
N LYS A 250 8.41 -16.49 -13.27
CA LYS A 250 8.50 -17.15 -14.58
C LYS A 250 9.56 -16.48 -15.44
N ASN A 251 9.94 -17.15 -16.53
CA ASN A 251 10.89 -16.56 -17.45
C ASN A 251 10.27 -15.33 -18.17
N PRO A 252 11.10 -14.39 -18.68
CA PRO A 252 10.59 -13.17 -19.30
C PRO A 252 9.60 -13.42 -20.44
N GLN A 253 9.83 -14.44 -21.28
CA GLN A 253 8.94 -14.71 -22.41
C GLN A 253 7.53 -15.10 -21.94
N GLN A 254 7.43 -15.88 -20.85
CA GLN A 254 6.16 -16.28 -20.27
C GLN A 254 5.43 -15.10 -19.64
N ILE A 255 6.13 -14.27 -18.86
CA ILE A 255 5.54 -13.06 -18.25
C ILE A 255 5.01 -12.11 -19.34
N ALA A 256 5.80 -11.90 -20.40
CA ALA A 256 5.42 -11.04 -21.52
C ALA A 256 4.14 -11.54 -22.20
N LYS A 257 4.05 -12.86 -22.42
CA LYS A 257 2.85 -13.52 -22.98
C LYS A 257 1.62 -13.38 -22.06
N ILE A 258 1.79 -13.54 -20.75
CA ILE A 258 0.71 -13.40 -19.76
C ILE A 258 0.16 -11.97 -19.73
N ILE A 259 1.04 -10.96 -19.78
CA ILE A 259 0.66 -9.55 -19.77
C ILE A 259 0.18 -9.08 -21.16
N GLY A 260 0.51 -9.81 -22.22
CA GLY A 260 0.13 -9.46 -23.60
C GLY A 260 1.01 -8.37 -24.20
N VAL A 261 2.32 -8.37 -23.90
CA VAL A 261 3.29 -7.39 -24.41
C VAL A 261 4.54 -8.05 -24.97
N GLU A 262 5.33 -7.29 -25.72
CA GLU A 262 6.63 -7.76 -26.19
C GLU A 262 7.62 -7.96 -25.04
N LYS A 263 8.47 -8.99 -25.13
CA LYS A 263 9.50 -9.29 -24.13
C LYS A 263 10.35 -8.08 -23.76
N ASN A 264 10.76 -7.28 -24.75
CA ASN A 264 11.62 -6.11 -24.50
C ASN A 264 10.98 -5.08 -23.56
N LYS A 265 9.63 -5.00 -23.53
CA LYS A 265 8.89 -4.07 -22.66
C LYS A 265 8.92 -4.46 -21.18
N ILE A 266 9.24 -5.72 -20.86
CA ILE A 266 9.27 -6.21 -19.48
C ILE A 266 10.69 -6.44 -18.94
N LEU A 267 11.73 -6.44 -19.79
CA LEU A 267 13.11 -6.70 -19.34
C LEU A 267 13.57 -5.68 -18.32
N SER A 268 13.25 -4.39 -18.53
CA SER A 268 13.56 -3.35 -17.56
C SER A 268 12.84 -3.56 -16.23
N LEU A 269 11.57 -3.97 -16.26
CA LEU A 269 10.82 -4.30 -15.04
C LEU A 269 11.46 -5.44 -14.26
N ILE A 270 11.90 -6.50 -14.96
CA ILE A 270 12.54 -7.66 -14.34
C ILE A 270 13.87 -7.26 -13.69
N ASN A 271 14.69 -6.44 -14.37
CA ASN A 271 15.94 -5.96 -13.80
C ASN A 271 15.70 -5.07 -12.57
N GLU A 272 14.75 -4.14 -12.64
CA GLU A 272 14.35 -3.29 -11.51
C GLU A 272 13.82 -4.12 -10.32
N ALA A 273 13.02 -5.15 -10.59
CA ALA A 273 12.51 -6.05 -9.55
C ALA A 273 13.63 -6.87 -8.90
N ARG A 274 14.61 -7.34 -9.67
CA ARG A 274 15.80 -8.01 -9.12
C ARG A 274 16.61 -7.07 -8.22
N THR A 275 16.82 -5.82 -8.64
CA THR A 275 17.51 -4.82 -7.81
C THR A 275 16.73 -4.48 -6.54
N LEU A 276 15.39 -4.41 -6.61
CA LEU A 276 14.54 -4.13 -5.45
C LEU A 276 14.62 -5.25 -4.39
N LEU A 277 14.63 -6.50 -4.85
CA LEU A 277 14.47 -7.71 -4.04
C LEU A 277 15.79 -8.40 -3.68
N SER A 278 16.95 -7.83 -4.06
CA SER A 278 18.29 -8.38 -3.81
C SER A 278 18.73 -8.40 -2.35
#